data_AF-A0A8T5MYR6-F1
#
_entry.id   AF-A0A8T5MYR6-F1
#
_cell.length_a   1.000
_cell.length_b   1.000
_cell.length_c   1.000
_cell.angle_alpha   90.00
_cell.angle_beta   90.00
_cell.angle_gamma   90.00
#
_symmetry.space_group_name_H-M   'P 1'
#
loop_
_entity.id
_entity.type
_entity.pdbx_description
1 polymer ?
#
loop_
_entity_poly.entity_id
_entity_poly.type
_entity_poly.pdbx_seq_one_letter_code
_entity_poly.pdbx_strand_id
1 'polypeptide(L)'
;MNPNESKPLYEDNKIKIGYFQNSAEDHTMIIKESNMQFILQRGVLEELSKTSRDRLIDKLSAIDPMFPHLLDERKISQDYLQIVLAQAHINEINQYVESLEISKNR
;
A
#
# COMPACT_ATOMS: atom_id res chain seq x y z
N MET A 1 -10.69 -19.84 -3.67
CA MET A 1 -10.13 -18.48 -3.51
C MET A 1 -9.62 -18.03 -4.87
N ASN A 2 -10.03 -16.86 -5.32
CA ASN A 2 -9.59 -16.32 -6.60
C ASN A 2 -8.11 -15.93 -6.44
N PRO A 3 -7.16 -16.41 -7.26
CA PRO A 3 -5.73 -16.12 -7.10
C PRO A 3 -5.38 -14.62 -7.24
N ASN A 4 -6.36 -13.80 -7.65
CA ASN A 4 -6.23 -12.35 -7.82
C ASN A 4 -6.81 -11.53 -6.66
N GLU A 5 -7.36 -12.14 -5.61
CA GLU A 5 -7.88 -11.38 -4.46
C GLU A 5 -6.75 -11.00 -3.50
N SER A 6 -6.28 -9.75 -3.61
CA SER A 6 -5.36 -9.17 -2.63
C SER A 6 -6.07 -9.08 -1.28
N LYS A 7 -5.47 -9.62 -0.21
CA LYS A 7 -5.99 -9.41 1.15
C LYS A 7 -5.81 -7.93 1.49
N PRO A 8 -6.85 -7.21 1.94
CA PRO A 8 -6.72 -5.79 2.21
C PRO A 8 -5.78 -5.57 3.41
N LEU A 9 -4.78 -4.70 3.22
CA LEU A 9 -3.97 -4.12 4.28
C LEU A 9 -4.56 -2.82 4.79
N TYR A 10 -5.20 -2.06 3.89
CA TYR A 10 -5.95 -0.85 4.21
C TYR A 10 -7.05 -0.63 3.17
N GLU A 11 -8.21 -0.15 3.59
CA GLU A 11 -9.27 0.22 2.66
C GLU A 11 -10.18 1.29 3.26
N ASP A 12 -10.36 2.41 2.54
CA ASP A 12 -11.38 3.41 2.82
C ASP A 12 -12.08 3.87 1.53
N ASN A 13 -12.74 5.04 1.54
CA ASN A 13 -13.43 5.56 0.35
C ASN A 13 -12.48 6.11 -0.75
N LYS A 14 -11.23 6.42 -0.44
CA LYS A 14 -10.27 7.02 -1.39
C LYS A 14 -9.20 6.04 -1.85
N ILE A 15 -8.64 5.27 -0.93
CA ILE A 15 -7.49 4.39 -1.19
C ILE A 15 -7.79 2.96 -0.73
N LYS A 16 -7.31 2.00 -1.50
CA LYS A 16 -7.17 0.60 -1.08
C LYS A 16 -5.72 0.18 -1.26
N ILE A 17 -5.14 -0.43 -0.22
CA ILE A 17 -3.84 -1.10 -0.29
C ILE A 17 -4.06 -2.58 -0.02
N GLY A 18 -3.63 -3.42 -0.94
CA GLY A 18 -3.77 -4.87 -0.88
C GLY A 18 -2.43 -5.59 -0.89
N TYR A 19 -2.41 -6.82 -0.37
CA TYR A 19 -1.27 -7.71 -0.36
C TYR A 19 -1.56 -8.98 -1.18
N PHE A 20 -0.61 -9.41 -2.00
CA PHE A 20 -0.68 -10.69 -2.72
C PHE A 20 0.16 -11.75 -2.01
N GLN A 21 -0.49 -12.76 -1.43
CA GLN A 21 0.19 -13.82 -0.67
C GLN A 21 1.16 -14.68 -1.49
N ASN A 22 0.98 -14.76 -2.82
CA ASN A 22 1.67 -15.72 -3.69
C ASN A 22 2.26 -15.10 -4.97
N SER A 23 2.53 -13.80 -4.99
CA SER A 23 3.12 -13.10 -6.15
C SER A 23 4.48 -12.49 -5.78
N ALA A 24 5.33 -12.25 -6.79
CA ALA A 24 6.54 -11.42 -6.65
C ALA A 24 6.20 -9.92 -6.54
N GLU A 25 5.00 -9.56 -7.00
CA GLU A 25 4.35 -8.27 -6.76
C GLU A 25 3.72 -8.35 -5.37
N ASP A 26 4.34 -7.73 -4.36
CA ASP A 26 3.89 -7.94 -2.98
C ASP A 26 2.63 -7.10 -2.67
N HIS A 27 2.49 -5.89 -3.22
CA HIS A 27 1.36 -5.01 -2.89
C HIS A 27 0.72 -4.32 -4.08
N THR A 28 -0.54 -3.95 -3.88
CA THR A 28 -1.27 -3.04 -4.78
C THR A 28 -1.70 -1.82 -4.01
N MET A 29 -1.71 -0.67 -4.69
CA MET A 29 -2.40 0.52 -4.23
C MET A 29 -3.37 1.00 -5.31
N ILE A 30 -4.63 1.19 -4.94
CA ILE A 30 -5.69 1.65 -5.82
C ILE A 30 -6.19 2.99 -5.32
N ILE A 31 -6.23 3.98 -6.19
CA ILE A 31 -6.92 5.24 -5.95
C ILE A 31 -8.34 5.07 -6.55
N LYS A 32 -9.35 4.91 -5.68
CA LYS A 32 -10.65 4.32 -6.04
C LYS A 32 -11.43 5.07 -7.12
N GLU A 33 -11.29 6.39 -7.19
CA GLU A 33 -11.99 7.22 -8.16
C GLU A 33 -11.20 7.48 -9.46
N SER A 34 -9.93 7.07 -9.53
CA SER A 34 -9.10 7.30 -10.73
C SER A 34 -9.04 6.10 -11.66
N ASN A 35 -9.65 4.96 -11.30
CA ASN A 35 -9.46 3.66 -11.98
C ASN A 35 -7.99 3.25 -12.12
N MET A 36 -7.07 3.85 -11.35
CA MET A 36 -5.65 3.54 -11.43
C MET A 36 -5.24 2.60 -10.30
N GLN A 37 -4.51 1.57 -10.70
CA GLN A 37 -3.90 0.60 -9.83
C GLN A 37 -2.39 0.67 -10.01
N PHE A 38 -1.69 0.81 -8.90
CA PHE A 38 -0.24 0.82 -8.83
C PHE A 38 0.23 -0.49 -8.21
N ILE A 39 1.16 -1.15 -8.89
CA ILE A 39 1.85 -2.30 -8.35
C ILE A 39 3.06 -1.78 -7.56
N LEU A 40 3.11 -2.12 -6.28
CA LEU A 40 4.25 -1.78 -5.43
C LEU A 40 5.09 -3.04 -5.27
N GLN A 41 6.37 -2.94 -5.62
CA GLN A 41 7.31 -4.04 -5.46
C GLN A 41 7.59 -4.31 -3.97
N ARG A 42 8.16 -5.49 -3.68
CA ARG A 42 8.60 -5.87 -2.33
C ARG A 42 9.40 -4.76 -1.65
N GLY A 43 9.05 -4.46 -0.40
CA GLY A 43 9.72 -3.46 0.42
C GLY A 43 9.35 -2.00 0.09
N VAL A 44 8.66 -1.73 -1.03
CA VAL A 44 8.23 -0.37 -1.37
C VAL A 44 7.22 0.15 -0.36
N LEU A 45 6.26 -0.67 0.08
CA LEU A 45 5.29 -0.27 1.11
C LEU A 45 6.00 0.10 2.42
N GLU A 46 6.94 -0.74 2.88
CA GLU A 46 7.76 -0.47 4.07
C GLU A 46 8.53 0.85 3.91
N GLU A 47 9.22 1.03 2.78
CA GLU A 47 10.01 2.22 2.49
C GLU A 47 9.15 3.49 2.48
N LEU A 48 8.02 3.47 1.79
CA LEU A 48 7.09 4.59 1.71
C LEU A 48 6.49 4.92 3.09
N SER A 49 6.16 3.90 3.90
CA SER A 49 5.61 4.09 5.24
C SER A 49 6.57 4.81 6.21
N LYS A 50 7.88 4.67 5.98
CA LYS A 50 8.96 5.28 6.77
C LYS A 50 9.48 6.59 6.16
N THR A 51 9.02 6.95 4.97
CA THR A 51 9.51 8.14 4.26
C THR A 51 8.95 9.40 4.91
N SER A 52 9.83 10.36 5.20
CA SER A 52 9.44 11.68 5.72
C SER A 52 8.51 12.39 4.74
N ARG A 53 7.57 13.19 5.27
CA ARG A 53 6.61 13.98 4.49
C ARG A 53 7.27 14.58 3.25
N ASP A 54 8.24 15.48 3.42
CA ASP A 54 8.86 16.27 2.34
C ASP A 54 9.46 15.45 1.17
N ARG A 55 9.74 14.16 1.37
CA ARG A 55 10.31 13.28 0.33
C ARG A 55 9.31 12.28 -0.26
N LEU A 56 8.10 12.22 0.29
CA LEU A 56 7.11 11.22 -0.10
C LEU A 56 6.67 11.39 -1.57
N ILE A 57 6.42 12.63 -2.00
CA ILE A 57 6.03 12.94 -3.38
C ILE A 57 7.14 12.56 -4.37
N ASP A 58 8.40 12.86 -4.06
CA ASP A 58 9.53 12.49 -4.91
C ASP A 58 9.62 10.98 -5.11
N LYS A 59 9.46 10.20 -4.02
CA LYS A 59 9.49 8.73 -4.10
C LYS A 59 8.31 8.17 -4.90
N LEU A 60 7.12 8.70 -4.70
CA LEU A 60 5.95 8.28 -5.46
C LEU A 60 6.10 8.61 -6.95
N SER A 61 6.68 9.77 -7.27
CA SER A 61 6.97 10.18 -8.65
C SER A 61 8.00 9.26 -9.33
N ALA A 62 8.93 8.69 -8.56
CA ALA A 62 9.90 7.73 -9.05
C ALA A 62 9.27 6.34 -9.34
N ILE A 63 8.17 6.00 -8.66
CA ILE A 63 7.39 4.78 -8.94
C ILE A 63 6.56 4.99 -10.20
N ASP A 64 5.78 6.07 -10.25
CA ASP A 64 5.03 6.48 -11.42
C ASP A 64 4.96 8.03 -11.49
N PRO A 65 5.43 8.67 -12.56
CA PRO A 65 5.41 10.14 -12.69
C PRO A 65 4.00 10.77 -12.59
N MET A 66 2.93 9.99 -12.79
CA MET A 66 1.55 10.46 -12.68
C MET A 66 1.00 10.48 -11.26
N PHE A 67 1.68 9.85 -10.31
CA PHE A 67 1.23 9.82 -8.92
C PHE A 67 0.87 11.20 -8.35
N PRO A 68 1.76 12.21 -8.38
CA PRO A 68 1.49 13.49 -7.74
C PRO A 68 0.27 14.18 -8.34
N HIS A 69 0.11 14.09 -9.66
CA HIS A 69 -1.03 14.67 -10.36
C HIS A 69 -2.35 14.04 -9.93
N LEU A 70 -2.37 12.71 -9.76
CA LEU A 70 -3.57 12.00 -9.32
C LEU A 70 -3.93 12.27 -7.87
N LEU A 71 -2.93 12.39 -7.00
CA LEU A 71 -3.16 12.77 -5.62
C LEU A 71 -3.80 14.16 -5.53
N ASP A 72 -3.31 15.12 -6.33
CA ASP A 72 -3.85 16.47 -6.40
C ASP A 72 -5.28 16.49 -6.97
N GLU A 73 -5.51 15.85 -8.12
CA GLU A 73 -6.83 15.75 -8.77
C GLU A 73 -7.88 15.15 -7.82
N ARG A 74 -7.48 14.15 -7.02
CA ARG A 74 -8.35 13.45 -6.07
C ARG A 74 -8.36 14.06 -4.67
N LYS A 75 -7.70 15.20 -4.46
CA LYS A 75 -7.63 15.90 -3.17
C LYS A 75 -7.17 14.95 -2.06
N ILE A 76 -6.15 14.16 -2.36
CA ILE A 76 -5.46 13.26 -1.43
C ILE A 76 -4.23 14.02 -0.94
N SER A 77 -4.32 14.56 0.27
CA SER A 77 -3.18 15.24 0.88
C SER A 77 -2.08 14.24 1.21
N GLN A 78 -0.84 14.71 1.14
CA GLN A 78 0.36 13.97 1.53
C GLN A 78 0.30 13.43 2.97
N ASP A 79 -0.24 14.20 3.91
CA ASP A 79 -0.38 13.79 5.32
C ASP A 79 -1.30 12.58 5.47
N TYR A 80 -2.47 12.65 4.84
CA TYR A 80 -3.40 11.53 4.78
C TYR A 80 -2.75 10.30 4.14
N LEU A 81 -2.04 10.47 3.01
CA LEU A 81 -1.37 9.35 2.34
C LEU A 81 -0.30 8.70 3.24
N GLN A 82 0.45 9.50 4.00
CA GLN A 82 1.46 8.99 4.94
C GLN A 82 0.81 8.12 6.03
N ILE A 83 -0.34 8.54 6.58
CA ILE A 83 -1.10 7.76 7.56
C ILE A 83 -1.59 6.44 6.95
N VAL A 84 -2.13 6.49 5.74
CA VAL A 84 -2.61 5.29 5.02
C VAL A 84 -1.50 4.27 4.80
N LEU A 85 -0.33 4.71 4.33
CA LEU A 85 0.83 3.85 4.11
C LEU A 85 1.35 3.25 5.42
N ALA A 86 1.42 4.04 6.49
CA ALA A 86 1.83 3.57 7.80
C ALA A 86 0.85 2.51 8.35
N GLN A 87 -0.46 2.75 8.25
CA GLN A 87 -1.47 1.81 8.71
C GLN A 87 -1.46 0.50 7.93
N ALA A 88 -1.29 0.58 6.60
CA ALA A 88 -1.19 -0.60 5.75
C ALA A 88 0.04 -1.46 6.13
N HIS A 89 1.20 -0.83 6.35
CA HIS A 89 2.40 -1.55 6.77
C HIS A 89 2.29 -2.16 8.17
N ILE A 90 1.66 -1.47 9.13
CA ILE A 90 1.36 -2.05 10.45
C ILE A 90 0.47 -3.30 10.31
N ASN A 91 -0.56 -3.22 9.47
CA ASN A 91 -1.46 -4.33 9.25
C ASN A 91 -0.76 -5.51 8.54
N GLU A 92 0.18 -5.24 7.65
CA GLU A 92 1.05 -6.27 7.07
C GLU A 92 1.85 -7.00 8.13
N ILE A 93 2.53 -6.26 9.02
CA ILE A 93 3.31 -6.82 10.12
C ILE A 93 2.43 -7.70 11.03
N ASN A 94 1.25 -7.20 11.41
CA ASN A 94 0.33 -7.96 12.26
C ASN A 94 -0.10 -9.28 11.61
N GLN A 95 -0.44 -9.25 10.32
CA GLN A 95 -0.81 -10.46 9.59
C GLN A 95 0.36 -11.45 9.48
N TYR A 96 1.58 -10.96 9.33
CA TYR A 96 2.77 -11.80 9.34
C TYR A 96 2.98 -12.46 10.70
N VAL A 97 2.91 -11.70 11.79
CA VAL A 97 3.04 -12.22 13.17
C VAL A 97 1.98 -13.29 13.46
N GLU A 98 0.71 -13.03 13.15
CA GLU A 98 -0.38 -14.01 13.31
C GLU A 98 -0.10 -15.31 12.55
N SER A 99 0.45 -15.22 11.33
CA SER A 99 0.78 -16.40 10.52
C SER A 99 1.90 -17.26 11.15
N LEU A 100 2.85 -16.63 11.82
CA LEU A 100 3.94 -17.31 12.53
C LEU A 100 3.43 -18.00 13.80
N GLU A 101 2.51 -17.38 14.54
CA GLU A 101 1.92 -17.97 15.75
C GLU A 101 1.07 -19.20 15.42
N ILE A 102 0.28 -19.16 14.34
CA ILE A 102 -0.49 -20.31 13.86
C ILE A 102 0.44 -21.47 13.49
N SER A 103 1.58 -21.17 12.88
CA SER A 103 2.55 -22.19 12.44
C SER A 103 3.29 -22.87 13.60
N LYS A 104 3.42 -22.22 14.75
CA LYS A 104 4.05 -22.79 15.96
C LYS A 104 3.13 -23.71 16.77
N ASN A 105 1.82 -23.57 16.60
CA ASN A 105 0.80 -24.35 17.32
C ASN A 105 0.29 -25.57 16.53
N ARG A 106 0.95 -25.92 15.43
CA ARG A 106 0.73 -27.13 14.62
C ARG A 106 1.93 -28.06 14.74
#